data_AF-A0A7C9JAX8-F1
#
_entry.id   AF-A0A7C9JAX8-F1
#
_cell.length_a   1.000
_cell.length_b   1.000
_cell.length_c   1.000
_cell.angle_alpha   90.00
_cell.angle_beta   90.00
_cell.angle_gamma   90.00
#
_symmetry.space_group_name_H-M   'P 1'
#
loop_
_entity.id
_entity.type
_entity.pdbx_description
1 polymer ?
#
loop_
_entity_poly.entity_id
_entity_poly.type
_entity_poly.pdbx_seq_one_letter_code
_entity_poly.pdbx_strand_id
1 'polypeptide(L)'
;MWMRIALSTLMIFCLTTFFISLAFSTSSTQKRLSLQQKLEIFCEEIKGNETLCQEYLFTIKKRLEIKGELLTEIEDFCKKNNVKTLCRIKGASSITLYCSRYNKYSPKCQEWKAWKHKELELKGRLIENLQTFCKSNPKSWVCQN
;
A
#
# COMPACT_ATOMS: atom_id res chain seq x y z
N MET A 1 -42.82 39.48 32.01
CA MET A 1 -43.01 38.39 31.01
C MET A 1 -42.09 38.49 29.79
N TRP A 2 -41.49 39.64 29.48
CA TRP A 2 -40.67 39.84 28.27
C TRP A 2 -39.20 39.38 28.38
N MET A 3 -38.64 39.36 29.59
CA MET A 3 -37.21 39.04 29.81
C MET A 3 -36.88 37.56 29.62
N ARG A 4 -37.86 36.65 29.76
CA ARG A 4 -37.68 35.22 29.54
C ARG A 4 -37.67 34.82 28.06
N ILE A 5 -38.28 35.62 27.18
CA ILE A 5 -38.38 35.32 25.75
C ILE A 5 -37.05 35.66 25.05
N ALA A 6 -36.40 36.75 25.46
CA ALA A 6 -35.11 37.18 24.90
C ALA A 6 -33.93 36.23 25.24
N LEU A 7 -33.97 35.58 26.41
CA LEU A 7 -32.98 34.58 26.82
C LEU A 7 -33.11 33.27 26.03
N SER A 8 -34.34 32.86 25.73
CA SER A 8 -34.60 31.63 24.95
C SER A 8 -34.18 31.76 23.48
N THR A 9 -34.34 32.94 22.87
CA THR A 9 -33.95 33.16 21.46
C THR A 9 -32.43 33.24 21.27
N LEU A 10 -31.70 33.77 22.27
CA LEU A 10 -30.23 33.87 22.25
C LEU A 10 -29.54 32.51 22.36
N MET A 11 -30.08 31.59 23.18
CA MET A 11 -29.54 30.23 23.31
C MET A 11 -29.68 29.41 22.01
N ILE A 12 -30.79 29.58 21.28
CA ILE A 12 -31.05 28.87 20.03
C ILE A 12 -30.06 29.32 18.93
N PHE A 13 -29.72 30.62 18.89
CA PHE A 13 -28.80 31.15 17.88
C PHE A 13 -27.33 30.71 18.08
N CYS A 14 -26.88 30.51 19.32
CA CYS A 14 -25.53 29.96 19.58
C CYS A 14 -25.43 28.46 19.26
N LEU A 15 -26.49 27.68 19.56
CA LEU A 15 -26.53 26.25 19.25
C LEU A 15 -26.46 25.99 17.75
N THR A 16 -27.22 26.73 16.94
CA THR A 16 -27.23 26.54 15.47
C THR A 16 -25.86 26.86 14.83
N THR A 17 -25.15 27.90 15.29
CA THR A 17 -23.79 28.18 14.80
C THR A 17 -22.77 27.10 15.19
N PHE A 18 -22.93 26.45 16.35
CA PHE A 18 -22.06 25.36 16.78
C PHE A 18 -22.26 24.10 15.93
N PHE A 19 -23.52 23.76 15.59
CA PHE A 19 -23.83 22.61 14.74
C PHE A 19 -23.41 22.80 13.27
N ILE A 20 -23.53 24.01 12.71
CA ILE A 20 -23.08 24.30 11.33
C ILE A 20 -21.55 24.22 11.24
N SER A 21 -20.83 24.70 12.27
CA SER A 21 -19.37 24.60 12.34
C SER A 21 -18.88 23.15 12.46
N LEU A 22 -19.61 22.29 13.20
CA LEU A 22 -19.29 20.87 13.33
C LEU A 22 -19.57 20.07 12.04
N ALA A 23 -20.59 20.46 11.27
CA ALA A 23 -20.92 19.80 9.99
C ALA A 23 -19.84 20.06 8.91
N PHE A 24 -19.23 21.25 8.92
CA PHE A 24 -18.15 21.63 8.00
C PHE A 24 -16.74 21.26 8.48
N SER A 25 -16.58 20.79 9.72
CA SER A 25 -15.30 20.24 10.22
C SER A 25 -15.15 18.74 10.00
N THR A 26 -15.97 18.12 9.14
CA THR A 26 -15.52 16.89 8.48
C THR A 26 -14.47 17.28 7.46
N SER A 27 -13.27 17.60 7.94
CA SER A 27 -12.07 17.42 7.15
C SER A 27 -12.09 15.96 6.75
N SER A 28 -12.65 15.69 5.58
CA SER A 28 -12.50 14.45 4.84
C SER A 28 -11.01 14.17 4.90
N THR A 29 -10.63 13.28 5.81
CA THR A 29 -9.26 12.80 5.87
C THR A 29 -9.22 11.82 4.72
N GLN A 30 -9.23 12.36 3.50
CA GLN A 30 -9.22 11.59 2.29
C GLN A 30 -7.89 10.86 2.30
N LYS A 31 -7.95 9.59 2.70
CA LYS A 31 -6.78 8.79 2.96
C LYS A 31 -6.09 8.59 1.62
N ARG A 32 -5.07 9.42 1.36
CA ARG A 32 -4.31 9.41 0.12
C ARG A 32 -3.86 7.98 -0.17
N LEU A 33 -4.16 7.48 -1.37
CA LEU A 33 -3.78 6.14 -1.75
C LEU A 33 -2.26 6.08 -1.91
N SER A 34 -1.66 5.04 -1.36
CA SER A 34 -0.26 4.75 -1.66
C SER A 34 -0.09 4.43 -3.13
N LEU A 35 1.11 4.66 -3.67
CA LEU A 35 1.41 4.34 -5.07
C LEU A 35 1.14 2.86 -5.38
N GLN A 36 1.42 1.97 -4.43
CA GLN A 36 1.12 0.54 -4.55
C GLN A 36 -0.37 0.30 -4.82
N GLN A 37 -1.23 0.88 -3.99
CA GLN A 37 -2.68 0.75 -4.11
C GLN A 37 -3.19 1.35 -5.42
N LYS A 38 -2.65 2.50 -5.84
CA LYS A 38 -3.02 3.11 -7.12
C LYS A 38 -2.70 2.21 -8.32
N LEU A 39 -1.56 1.52 -8.28
CA LEU A 39 -1.17 0.60 -9.34
C LEU A 39 -2.02 -0.67 -9.33
N GLU A 40 -2.35 -1.20 -8.15
CA GLU A 40 -3.28 -2.32 -8.00
C GLU A 40 -4.65 -1.96 -8.60
N ILE A 41 -5.24 -0.83 -8.19
CA ILE A 41 -6.50 -0.32 -8.75
C ILE A 41 -6.41 -0.11 -10.26
N PHE A 42 -5.35 0.56 -10.72
CA PHE A 42 -5.17 0.83 -12.15
C PHE A 42 -5.11 -0.46 -12.96
N CYS A 43 -4.43 -1.49 -12.44
CA CYS A 43 -4.31 -2.76 -13.12
C CYS A 43 -5.50 -3.69 -12.93
N GLU A 44 -6.21 -3.68 -11.82
CA GLU A 44 -7.36 -4.58 -11.61
C GLU A 44 -8.64 -4.02 -12.22
N GLU A 45 -8.88 -2.72 -12.10
CA GLU A 45 -10.16 -2.11 -12.41
C GLU A 45 -10.18 -1.33 -13.73
N ILE A 46 -9.04 -0.78 -14.16
CA ILE A 46 -8.98 0.14 -15.31
C ILE A 46 -8.34 -0.54 -16.54
N LYS A 47 -7.23 -1.24 -16.35
CA LYS A 47 -6.42 -1.84 -17.43
C LYS A 47 -6.19 -3.35 -17.25
N GLY A 48 -7.14 -4.07 -16.66
CA GLY A 48 -7.02 -5.52 -16.37
C GLY A 48 -6.59 -6.45 -17.52
N ASN A 49 -6.95 -6.10 -18.76
CA ASN A 49 -6.59 -6.90 -19.93
C ASN A 49 -5.30 -6.42 -20.61
N GLU A 50 -4.65 -5.38 -20.10
CA GLU A 50 -3.38 -4.90 -20.61
C GLU A 50 -2.26 -5.84 -20.17
N THR A 51 -1.42 -6.25 -21.12
CA THR A 51 -0.33 -7.22 -20.89
C THR A 51 0.59 -6.80 -19.75
N LEU A 52 0.90 -5.51 -19.64
CA LEU A 52 1.75 -4.98 -18.57
C LEU A 52 1.14 -5.17 -17.18
N CYS A 53 -0.18 -5.00 -17.05
CA CYS A 53 -0.90 -5.20 -15.80
C CYS A 53 -1.00 -6.67 -15.42
N GLN A 54 -1.29 -7.54 -16.39
CA GLN A 54 -1.28 -8.99 -16.17
C GLN A 54 0.09 -9.49 -15.73
N GLU A 55 1.16 -9.01 -16.37
CA GLU A 55 2.53 -9.37 -16.02
C GLU A 55 2.92 -8.89 -14.62
N TYR A 56 2.50 -7.69 -14.24
CA TYR A 56 2.73 -7.14 -12.89
C TYR A 56 2.02 -7.95 -11.80
N LEU A 57 0.72 -8.23 -11.99
CA LEU A 57 -0.06 -9.02 -11.02
C LEU A 57 0.49 -10.45 -10.88
N PHE A 58 0.86 -11.08 -12.01
CA PHE A 58 1.54 -12.38 -12.01
C PHE A 58 2.88 -12.33 -11.26
N THR A 59 3.68 -11.29 -11.50
CA THR A 59 4.99 -11.09 -10.85
C THR A 59 4.84 -10.92 -9.34
N ILE A 60 3.86 -10.13 -8.88
CA ILE A 60 3.55 -9.99 -7.44
C ILE A 60 3.20 -11.35 -6.84
N LYS A 61 2.32 -12.11 -7.50
CA LYS A 61 1.90 -13.43 -7.04
C LYS A 61 3.12 -14.36 -6.86
N LYS A 62 3.99 -14.44 -7.87
CA LYS A 62 5.21 -15.25 -7.82
C LYS A 62 6.16 -14.82 -6.71
N ARG A 63 6.32 -13.51 -6.52
CA ARG A 63 7.12 -12.98 -5.41
C ARG A 63 6.54 -13.38 -4.06
N LEU A 64 5.23 -13.32 -3.87
CA LEU A 64 4.57 -13.68 -2.60
C LEU A 64 4.69 -15.18 -2.30
N GLU A 65 4.56 -16.05 -3.32
CA GLU A 65 4.78 -17.49 -3.20
C GLU A 65 6.18 -17.78 -2.62
N ILE A 66 7.23 -17.28 -3.28
CA ILE A 66 8.63 -17.50 -2.85
C ILE A 66 8.93 -16.84 -1.51
N LYS A 67 8.30 -15.69 -1.21
CA LYS A 67 8.41 -15.04 0.11
C LYS A 67 8.02 -16.01 1.21
N GLY A 68 6.90 -16.72 1.05
CA GLY A 68 6.40 -17.68 2.02
C GLY A 68 7.40 -18.80 2.25
N GLU A 69 7.88 -19.41 1.16
CA GLU A 69 8.86 -20.48 1.22
C GLU A 69 10.17 -20.07 1.91
N LEU A 70 10.70 -18.89 1.59
CA LEU A 70 11.93 -18.38 2.22
C LEU A 70 11.75 -18.08 3.70
N LEU A 71 10.57 -17.62 4.13
CA LEU A 71 10.30 -17.42 5.55
C LEU A 71 10.30 -18.76 6.30
N THR A 72 9.71 -19.80 5.74
CA THR A 72 9.77 -21.16 6.31
C THR A 72 11.21 -21.68 6.38
N GLU A 73 12.03 -21.48 5.33
CA GLU A 73 13.45 -21.86 5.35
C GLU A 73 14.25 -21.12 6.42
N ILE A 74 13.96 -19.83 6.62
CA ILE A 74 14.59 -19.03 7.67
C ILE A 74 14.20 -19.52 9.06
N GLU A 75 12.92 -19.86 9.26
CA GLU A 75 12.45 -20.43 10.53
C GLU A 75 13.17 -21.75 10.84
N ASP A 76 13.27 -22.64 9.87
CA ASP A 76 13.97 -23.92 10.04
C ASP A 76 15.48 -23.76 10.23
N PHE A 77 16.10 -22.81 9.51
CA PHE A 77 17.49 -22.42 9.74
C PHE A 77 17.70 -21.92 11.18
N CYS A 78 16.78 -21.10 11.69
CA CYS A 78 16.84 -20.53 13.03
C CYS A 78 16.55 -21.54 14.16
N LYS A 79 15.80 -22.61 13.89
CA LYS A 79 15.67 -23.74 14.83
C LYS A 79 16.97 -24.53 14.96
N LYS A 80 17.74 -24.65 13.88
CA LYS A 80 18.97 -25.45 13.82
C LYS A 80 20.23 -24.65 14.19
N ASN A 81 20.21 -23.34 14.02
CA ASN A 81 21.39 -22.48 14.18
C ASN A 81 21.11 -21.30 15.11
N ASN A 82 22.04 -20.99 16.01
CA ASN A 82 21.92 -19.86 16.95
C ASN A 82 22.42 -18.54 16.34
N VAL A 83 21.80 -18.09 15.24
CA VAL A 83 22.17 -16.84 14.55
C VAL A 83 21.22 -15.70 14.93
N LYS A 84 21.45 -15.10 16.11
CA LYS A 84 20.56 -14.06 16.68
C LYS A 84 20.27 -12.90 15.74
N THR A 85 21.26 -12.46 14.95
CA THR A 85 21.11 -11.32 14.02
C THR A 85 20.08 -11.59 12.93
N LEU A 86 19.96 -12.83 12.45
CA LEU A 86 18.93 -13.21 11.49
C LEU A 86 17.61 -13.51 12.19
N CYS A 87 17.64 -14.36 13.21
CA CYS A 87 16.45 -14.97 13.80
C CYS A 87 15.57 -14.01 14.61
N ARG A 88 16.06 -12.81 14.93
CA ARG A 88 15.26 -11.74 15.56
C ARG A 88 14.55 -10.86 14.54
N ILE A 89 15.03 -10.79 13.31
CA ILE A 89 14.43 -9.96 12.26
C ILE A 89 13.24 -10.71 11.66
N LYS A 90 12.13 -10.01 11.40
CA LYS A 90 10.93 -10.58 10.80
C LYS A 90 10.67 -10.01 9.40
N GLY A 91 9.92 -10.75 8.59
CA GLY A 91 9.40 -10.28 7.30
C GLY A 91 10.45 -10.10 6.20
N ALA A 92 10.26 -9.12 5.32
CA ALA A 92 11.10 -8.98 4.12
C ALA A 92 12.58 -8.67 4.42
N SER A 93 12.86 -8.08 5.59
CA SER A 93 14.21 -7.77 6.04
C SER A 93 15.00 -9.04 6.40
N SER A 94 14.35 -10.07 6.96
CA SER A 94 15.03 -11.33 7.27
C SER A 94 15.38 -12.08 5.99
N ILE A 95 14.50 -12.08 4.98
CA ILE A 95 14.79 -12.68 3.67
C ILE A 95 15.99 -12.01 3.00
N THR A 96 16.04 -10.68 3.03
CA THR A 96 17.16 -9.93 2.42
C THR A 96 18.48 -10.29 3.11
N LEU A 97 18.49 -10.34 4.44
CA LEU A 97 19.68 -10.70 5.21
C LEU A 97 20.08 -12.17 4.97
N TYR A 98 19.11 -13.09 4.98
CA TYR A 98 19.31 -14.51 4.71
C TYR A 98 19.94 -14.73 3.33
N CYS A 99 19.33 -14.19 2.28
CA CYS A 99 19.76 -14.34 0.90
C CYS A 99 21.00 -13.53 0.50
N SER A 100 21.52 -12.68 1.40
CA SER A 100 22.77 -11.93 1.15
C SER A 100 23.95 -12.50 1.94
N ARG A 101 23.72 -12.96 3.18
CA ARG A 101 24.81 -13.36 4.08
C ARG A 101 24.87 -14.85 4.39
N TYR A 102 23.72 -15.53 4.44
CA TYR A 102 23.65 -16.89 4.99
C TYR A 102 23.37 -17.95 3.93
N ASN A 103 22.64 -17.60 2.87
CA ASN A 103 22.30 -18.56 1.81
C ASN A 103 22.28 -17.89 0.43
N LYS A 104 23.37 -17.17 0.10
CA LYS A 104 23.47 -16.33 -1.11
C LYS A 104 23.24 -17.09 -2.43
N TYR A 105 23.68 -18.34 -2.48
CA TYR A 105 23.65 -19.18 -3.68
C TYR A 105 22.45 -20.14 -3.72
N SER A 106 21.54 -20.09 -2.75
CA SER A 106 20.30 -20.86 -2.82
C SER A 106 19.51 -20.47 -4.08
N PRO A 107 19.00 -21.45 -4.85
CA PRO A 107 18.13 -21.19 -6.00
C PRO A 107 16.95 -20.28 -5.64
N LYS A 108 16.30 -20.50 -4.49
CA LYS A 108 15.17 -19.65 -4.05
C LYS A 108 15.59 -18.23 -3.73
N CYS A 109 16.79 -18.04 -3.20
CA CYS A 109 17.34 -16.71 -2.95
C CYS A 109 17.69 -15.97 -4.25
N GLN A 110 18.11 -16.69 -5.30
CA GLN A 110 18.28 -16.11 -6.64
C GLN A 110 16.92 -15.78 -7.26
N GLU A 111 15.96 -16.68 -7.13
CA GLU A 111 14.60 -16.51 -7.65
C GLU A 111 13.90 -15.31 -7.01
N TRP A 112 13.97 -15.18 -5.68
CA TRP A 112 13.46 -14.02 -4.95
C TRP A 112 14.05 -12.70 -5.44
N LYS A 113 15.37 -12.65 -5.70
CA LYS A 113 16.03 -11.46 -6.23
C LYS A 113 15.54 -11.15 -7.64
N ALA A 114 15.41 -12.17 -8.50
CA ALA A 114 14.94 -12.01 -9.87
C ALA A 114 13.51 -11.47 -9.91
N TRP A 115 12.57 -12.06 -9.16
CA TRP A 115 11.19 -11.58 -9.10
C TRP A 115 11.07 -10.19 -8.49
N LYS A 116 11.85 -9.90 -7.44
CA LYS A 116 11.87 -8.55 -6.84
C LYS A 116 12.40 -7.50 -7.83
N HIS A 117 13.41 -7.84 -8.63
CA HIS A 117 13.92 -6.94 -9.67
C HIS A 117 12.87 -6.72 -10.75
N LYS A 118 12.26 -7.80 -11.27
CA LYS A 118 11.20 -7.74 -12.28
C LYS A 118 10.00 -6.92 -11.81
N GLU A 119 9.58 -7.05 -10.55
CA GLU A 119 8.50 -6.23 -9.99
C GLU A 119 8.84 -4.75 -10.04
N LEU A 120 10.07 -4.36 -9.69
CA LEU A 120 10.49 -2.95 -9.70
C LEU A 120 10.50 -2.38 -11.12
N GLU A 121 10.94 -3.15 -12.11
CA GLU A 121 10.91 -2.74 -13.51
C GLU A 121 9.47 -2.52 -14.01
N LEU A 122 8.58 -3.49 -13.77
CA LEU A 122 7.17 -3.41 -14.15
C LEU A 122 6.47 -2.24 -13.44
N LYS A 123 6.78 -2.04 -12.16
CA LYS A 123 6.27 -0.92 -11.36
C LYS A 123 6.68 0.41 -11.97
N GLY A 124 7.93 0.56 -12.42
CA GLY A 124 8.40 1.77 -13.10
C GLY A 124 7.56 2.09 -14.34
N ARG A 125 7.38 1.12 -15.23
CA ARG A 125 6.58 1.27 -16.46
C ARG A 125 5.11 1.57 -16.17
N LEU A 126 4.53 0.91 -15.17
CA LEU A 126 3.15 1.14 -14.78
C LEU A 126 2.91 2.54 -14.19
N ILE A 127 3.91 3.11 -13.50
CA ILE A 127 3.85 4.49 -13.03
C ILE A 127 3.75 5.45 -14.21
N GLU A 128 4.53 5.25 -15.27
CA GLU A 128 4.48 6.07 -16.49
C GLU A 128 3.11 5.95 -17.19
N ASN A 129 2.55 4.74 -17.27
CA ASN A 129 1.21 4.50 -17.82
C ASN A 129 0.13 5.18 -16.97
N LEU A 130 0.20 5.05 -15.64
CA LEU A 130 -0.72 5.72 -14.73
C LEU A 130 -0.64 7.24 -14.86
N GLN A 131 0.57 7.81 -14.95
CA GLN A 131 0.75 9.24 -15.16
C GLN A 131 0.15 9.71 -16.49
N THR A 132 0.37 8.96 -17.56
CA THR A 132 -0.21 9.25 -18.88
C THR A 132 -1.73 9.17 -18.84
N PHE A 133 -2.28 8.12 -18.22
CA PHE A 133 -3.71 7.97 -18.02
C PHE A 133 -4.30 9.15 -17.23
N CYS A 134 -3.65 9.56 -16.13
CA CYS A 134 -4.12 10.66 -15.29
C CYS A 134 -4.02 12.03 -15.96
N LYS A 135 -3.09 12.24 -16.89
CA LYS A 135 -3.05 13.46 -17.72
C LYS A 135 -4.29 13.56 -18.61
N SER A 136 -4.70 12.44 -19.21
CA SER A 136 -5.90 12.39 -20.05
C SER A 136 -7.21 12.32 -19.24
N ASN A 137 -7.16 11.79 -18.01
CA ASN A 137 -8.33 11.53 -17.17
C ASN A 137 -8.14 12.09 -15.74
N PRO A 138 -7.96 13.42 -15.58
CA PRO A 138 -7.61 14.03 -14.29
C PRO A 138 -8.71 13.86 -13.23
N LYS A 139 -9.96 13.62 -13.66
CA LYS A 139 -11.10 13.38 -12.76
C LYS A 139 -11.25 11.92 -12.32
N SER A 140 -10.42 11.01 -12.81
CA SER A 140 -10.48 9.60 -12.38
C SER A 140 -10.10 9.48 -10.91
N TRP A 141 -10.83 8.66 -10.17
CA TRP A 141 -10.68 8.52 -8.72
C TRP A 141 -9.27 8.07 -8.30
N VAL A 142 -8.61 7.24 -9.12
CA VAL A 142 -7.23 6.79 -8.89
C VAL A 142 -6.19 7.94 -9.02
N CYS A 143 -6.55 8.99 -9.76
CA CYS A 143 -5.71 10.16 -10.03
C CYS A 143 -5.91 11.28 -8.99
N GLN A 144 -7.10 11.34 -8.38
CA GLN A 144 -7.47 12.36 -7.39
C GLN A 144 -7.03 12.02 -5.96
N ASN A 145 -6.93 10.72 -5.64
CA ASN A 145 -6.44 10.24 -4.34
C ASN A 145 -4.92 10.04 -4.33
#